data_AF-A0A8H8MQB0-F1
#
_entry.id   AF-A0A8H8MQB0-F1
#
_cell.length_a   1.000
_cell.length_b   1.000
_cell.length_c   1.000
_cell.angle_alpha   90.00
_cell.angle_beta   90.00
_cell.angle_gamma   90.00
#
_symmetry.space_group_name_H-M   'P 1'
#
loop_
_entity.id
_entity.type
_entity.pdbx_description
1 polymer ?
#
loop_
_entity_poly.entity_id
_entity_poly.type
_entity_poly.pdbx_seq_one_letter_code
_entity_poly.pdbx_strand_id
1 'polypeptide(L)'
;MENRLKETCWTLELTRHSKKQVPIDRAALQLVFKEIIEGTEDYGRQSGIQTMVAGPLSMYRAFRSGSLQANHNQNRQSKMYIQLRHCRINCIKKGRWSVTIDFENWKGFSGIVGRRSTFTFGPVVKAHNVIFDVALLLTLDLLGRGALAGIETFDELVDFKGAIVKIKEDFLNYPLFLKRGPCGMTLLEGEPSGPHTISANIECWGTSAGISGMSFHAIRRGTAEEFVWSLGKEKTLCLMNHSDRLGVTLDEHYSTLQTLPLVEIYHRDITGSRDPNISTNTVPPRDRGPTFIPSRYGSCELGGGGGGDFAEPRRLR
;
A
#
# COMPACT_ATOMS: atom_id res chain seq x y z
N MET A 1 31.54 14.57 4.92
CA MET A 1 31.37 13.87 3.62
C MET A 1 29.89 13.80 3.20
N GLU A 2 28.95 13.50 4.11
CA GLU A 2 27.51 13.41 3.81
C GLU A 2 26.85 14.71 3.28
N ASN A 3 27.35 15.89 3.65
CA ASN A 3 26.80 17.17 3.18
C ASN A 3 27.13 17.49 1.72
N ARG A 4 28.34 17.18 1.24
CA ARG A 4 28.72 17.41 -0.16
C ARG A 4 27.94 16.53 -1.12
N LEU A 5 27.66 15.28 -0.75
CA LEU A 5 26.84 14.38 -1.57
C LEU A 5 25.42 14.93 -1.75
N LYS A 6 24.79 15.40 -0.66
CA LYS A 6 23.46 16.03 -0.70
C LYS A 6 23.45 17.28 -1.58
N GLU A 7 24.47 18.11 -1.46
CA GLU A 7 24.63 19.35 -2.22
C GLU A 7 24.87 19.06 -3.72
N THR A 8 25.71 18.08 -4.06
CA THR A 8 25.90 17.64 -5.45
C THR A 8 24.63 17.07 -6.06
N CYS A 9 23.89 16.23 -5.34
CA CYS A 9 22.61 15.71 -5.81
C CYS A 9 21.58 16.82 -6.04
N TRP A 10 21.64 17.89 -5.24
CA TRP A 10 20.76 19.05 -5.37
C TRP A 10 21.13 19.89 -6.59
N THR A 11 22.39 20.29 -6.69
CA THR A 11 22.89 21.19 -7.75
C THR A 11 22.79 20.57 -9.14
N LEU A 12 22.92 19.24 -9.23
CA LEU A 12 22.85 18.51 -10.49
C LEU A 12 21.46 17.94 -10.79
N GLU A 13 20.44 18.29 -9.98
CA GLU A 13 19.06 17.78 -10.10
C GLU A 13 18.99 16.25 -10.23
N LEU A 14 19.92 15.54 -9.57
CA LEU A 14 19.96 14.08 -9.51
C LEU A 14 18.87 13.57 -8.55
N THR A 15 17.63 14.00 -8.80
CA THR A 15 16.41 13.74 -8.03
C THR A 15 16.15 12.25 -7.88
N ARG A 16 16.65 11.42 -8.82
CA ARG A 16 16.67 9.95 -8.72
C ARG A 16 17.56 9.38 -7.61
N HIS A 17 18.42 10.18 -6.98
CA HIS A 17 19.30 9.78 -5.88
C HIS A 17 19.14 10.64 -4.61
N SER A 18 18.19 11.59 -4.61
CA SER A 18 17.94 12.44 -3.46
C SER A 18 16.97 11.77 -2.47
N LYS A 19 17.19 11.92 -1.16
CA LYS A 19 16.23 11.57 -0.09
C LYS A 19 14.95 12.43 -0.12
N LYS A 20 14.70 13.20 -1.17
CA LYS A 20 13.47 14.00 -1.30
C LYS A 20 12.34 13.00 -1.58
N GLN A 21 11.49 12.78 -0.57
CA GLN A 21 10.29 11.96 -0.70
C GLN A 21 9.32 12.66 -1.65
N VAL A 22 9.47 12.38 -2.95
CA VAL A 22 8.60 12.85 -4.03
C VAL A 22 7.23 12.19 -3.84
N PRO A 23 6.12 12.92 -3.99
CA PRO A 23 4.80 12.30 -4.05
C PRO A 23 4.78 11.21 -5.11
N ILE A 24 4.32 10.00 -4.74
CA ILE A 24 4.14 8.89 -5.67
C ILE A 24 2.68 8.85 -6.08
N ASP A 25 2.44 8.92 -7.38
CA ASP A 25 1.12 8.84 -7.97
C ASP A 25 0.72 7.38 -8.30
N ARG A 26 -0.51 7.22 -8.79
CA ARG A 26 -1.06 5.92 -9.21
C ARG A 26 -0.23 5.29 -10.34
N ALA A 27 0.32 6.07 -11.27
CA ALA A 27 1.04 5.54 -12.42
C ALA A 27 2.39 4.93 -12.01
N ALA A 28 3.11 5.60 -11.11
CA ALA A 28 4.32 5.06 -10.50
C ALA A 28 4.01 3.78 -9.71
N LEU A 29 2.93 3.75 -8.90
CA LEU A 29 2.54 2.54 -8.18
C LEU A 29 2.14 1.38 -9.12
N GLN A 30 1.52 1.68 -10.26
CA GLN A 30 1.20 0.70 -11.31
C GLN A 30 2.46 0.04 -11.87
N LEU A 31 3.53 0.81 -12.13
CA LEU A 31 4.81 0.26 -12.59
C LEU A 31 5.45 -0.66 -11.53
N VAL A 32 5.40 -0.25 -10.26
CA VAL A 32 5.88 -1.10 -9.16
C VAL A 32 5.09 -2.40 -9.04
N PHE A 33 3.77 -2.36 -9.22
CA PHE A 33 2.95 -3.58 -9.16
C PHE A 33 3.21 -4.50 -10.33
N LYS A 34 3.44 -3.96 -11.53
CA LYS A 34 3.89 -4.74 -12.67
C LYS A 34 5.21 -5.46 -12.34
N GLU A 35 6.18 -4.75 -11.81
CA GLU A 35 7.47 -5.31 -11.39
C GLU A 35 7.32 -6.39 -10.31
N ILE A 36 6.44 -6.18 -9.32
CA ILE A 36 6.12 -7.22 -8.31
C ILE A 36 5.52 -8.45 -8.99
N ILE A 37 4.60 -8.28 -9.94
CA ILE A 37 3.93 -9.38 -10.61
C ILE A 37 4.94 -10.20 -11.43
N GLU A 38 5.80 -9.55 -12.20
CA GLU A 38 6.80 -10.20 -13.03
C GLU A 38 7.91 -10.83 -12.16
N GLY A 39 8.44 -10.08 -11.19
CA GLY A 39 9.53 -10.52 -10.32
C GLY A 39 9.17 -11.56 -9.25
N THR A 40 7.88 -11.92 -9.10
CA THR A 40 7.44 -12.98 -8.16
C THR A 40 6.75 -14.17 -8.85
N GLU A 41 7.04 -14.37 -10.14
CA GLU A 41 6.54 -15.51 -10.92
C GLU A 41 7.00 -16.85 -10.35
N ASP A 42 8.29 -16.99 -10.08
CA ASP A 42 8.87 -18.25 -9.60
C ASP A 42 8.78 -18.41 -8.07
N TYR A 43 8.79 -17.31 -7.33
CA TYR A 43 8.89 -17.33 -5.87
C TYR A 43 8.39 -16.03 -5.21
N GLY A 44 8.03 -16.12 -3.94
CA GLY A 44 7.67 -14.94 -3.14
C GLY A 44 6.35 -14.27 -3.52
N ARG A 45 5.53 -14.89 -4.37
CA ARG A 45 4.23 -14.37 -4.83
C ARG A 45 3.38 -13.81 -3.70
N GLN A 46 3.25 -14.56 -2.61
CA GLN A 46 2.48 -14.16 -1.43
C GLN A 46 3.01 -12.87 -0.77
N SER A 47 4.34 -12.75 -0.68
CA SER A 47 5.01 -11.56 -0.14
C SER A 47 4.81 -10.33 -1.02
N GLY A 48 4.80 -10.55 -2.35
CA GLY A 48 4.44 -9.56 -3.36
C GLY A 48 2.99 -9.09 -3.24
N ILE A 49 2.04 -10.03 -3.19
CA ILE A 49 0.62 -9.73 -3.01
C ILE A 49 0.40 -8.95 -1.71
N GLN A 50 1.05 -9.32 -0.59
CA GLN A 50 0.95 -8.56 0.65
C GLN A 50 1.39 -7.08 0.49
N THR A 51 2.45 -6.82 -0.31
CA THR A 51 2.85 -5.43 -0.65
C THR A 51 1.80 -4.76 -1.53
N MET A 52 1.24 -5.48 -2.49
CA MET A 52 0.13 -5.01 -3.33
C MET A 52 -1.17 -4.80 -2.56
N VAL A 53 -1.39 -5.42 -1.40
CA VAL A 53 -2.53 -5.10 -0.51
C VAL A 53 -2.25 -3.80 0.26
N ALA A 54 -1.03 -3.65 0.79
CA ALA A 54 -0.65 -2.47 1.55
C ALA A 54 -0.66 -1.20 0.69
N GLY A 55 -0.19 -1.28 -0.56
CA GLY A 55 -0.10 -0.15 -1.48
C GLY A 55 -1.42 0.60 -1.68
N PRO A 56 -2.50 -0.04 -2.14
CA PRO A 56 -3.79 0.58 -2.37
C PRO A 56 -4.49 0.99 -1.08
N LEU A 57 -4.28 0.28 0.04
CA LEU A 57 -4.71 0.79 1.35
C LEU A 57 -4.09 2.15 1.66
N SER A 58 -2.80 2.32 1.39
CA SER A 58 -2.15 3.63 1.53
C SER A 58 -2.58 4.63 0.46
N MET A 59 -2.82 4.19 -0.78
CA MET A 59 -3.27 5.03 -1.89
C MET A 59 -4.70 5.57 -1.69
N TYR A 60 -5.63 4.76 -1.16
CA TYR A 60 -7.02 5.17 -0.98
C TYR A 60 -7.30 5.84 0.36
N ARG A 61 -6.44 5.65 1.35
CA ARG A 61 -6.64 6.22 2.69
C ARG A 61 -5.48 6.99 3.27
N ALA A 62 -4.44 7.20 2.47
CA ALA A 62 -3.23 7.88 2.89
C ALA A 62 -2.65 7.19 4.15
N PHE A 63 -2.87 5.89 4.40
CA PHE A 63 -2.43 5.27 5.65
C PHE A 63 -0.91 5.32 5.82
N ARG A 64 -0.48 5.50 7.07
CA ARG A 64 0.93 5.31 7.45
C ARG A 64 1.21 3.82 7.53
N SER A 65 2.43 3.40 7.21
CA SER A 65 2.86 2.01 7.43
C SER A 65 2.65 1.57 8.88
N GLY A 66 2.82 2.48 9.85
CA GLY A 66 2.56 2.23 11.26
C GLY A 66 1.12 2.05 11.70
N SER A 67 0.16 2.24 10.81
CA SER A 67 -1.24 1.85 11.02
C SER A 67 -1.53 0.46 10.46
N LEU A 68 -0.65 -0.05 9.59
CA LEU A 68 -0.79 -1.37 8.96
C LEU A 68 -0.05 -2.44 9.77
N GLN A 69 1.13 -2.12 10.32
CA GLN A 69 2.05 -3.08 10.94
C GLN A 69 2.39 -2.76 12.40
N ALA A 70 3.00 -3.74 13.09
CA ALA A 70 3.46 -3.58 14.47
C ALA A 70 4.74 -2.73 14.53
N ASN A 71 4.58 -1.41 14.54
CA ASN A 71 5.68 -0.45 14.43
C ASN A 71 6.59 -0.31 15.68
N HIS A 72 6.26 -0.95 16.79
CA HIS A 72 7.05 -0.91 18.03
C HIS A 72 6.79 -2.19 18.84
N ASN A 73 7.72 -2.60 19.71
CA ASN A 73 7.55 -3.80 20.54
C ASN A 73 6.30 -3.71 21.43
N GLN A 74 6.00 -2.52 21.97
CA GLN A 74 4.77 -2.28 22.73
C GLN A 74 3.51 -2.46 21.86
N ASN A 75 3.53 -2.02 20.59
CA ASN A 75 2.43 -2.27 19.66
C ASN A 75 2.25 -3.76 19.40
N ARG A 76 3.35 -4.50 19.28
CA ARG A 76 3.31 -5.95 19.08
C ARG A 76 2.71 -6.65 20.30
N GLN A 77 3.16 -6.31 21.50
CA GLN A 77 2.65 -6.86 22.77
C GLN A 77 1.16 -6.55 22.98
N SER A 78 0.76 -5.31 22.68
CA SER A 78 -0.62 -4.84 22.84
C SER A 78 -1.51 -5.17 21.64
N LYS A 79 -1.02 -5.97 20.67
CA LYS A 79 -1.72 -6.32 19.42
C LYS A 79 -2.28 -5.11 18.64
N MET A 80 -1.60 -3.97 18.72
CA MET A 80 -1.96 -2.73 18.03
C MET A 80 -1.50 -2.75 16.56
N TYR A 81 -2.03 -3.70 15.80
CA TYR A 81 -1.89 -3.89 14.36
C TYR A 81 -3.15 -4.58 13.82
N ILE A 82 -3.33 -4.59 12.50
CA ILE A 82 -4.53 -5.19 11.90
C ILE A 82 -4.42 -6.71 12.01
N GLN A 83 -5.45 -7.35 12.53
CA GLN A 83 -5.59 -8.81 12.59
C GLN A 83 -6.70 -9.26 11.64
N LEU A 84 -6.73 -10.53 11.27
CA LEU A 84 -7.71 -11.03 10.30
C LEU A 84 -9.16 -10.91 10.80
N ARG A 85 -9.41 -10.99 12.11
CA ARG A 85 -10.73 -10.71 12.70
C ARG A 85 -11.24 -9.28 12.47
N HIS A 86 -10.36 -8.34 12.14
CA HIS A 86 -10.74 -6.97 11.82
C HIS A 86 -11.20 -6.81 10.37
N CYS A 87 -11.07 -7.86 9.55
CA CYS A 87 -11.42 -7.86 8.14
C CYS A 87 -12.75 -8.58 7.93
N ARG A 88 -13.65 -7.95 7.17
CA ARG A 88 -14.89 -8.57 6.71
C ARG A 88 -14.98 -8.46 5.19
N ILE A 89 -14.98 -9.60 4.51
CA ILE A 89 -15.08 -9.69 3.05
C ILE A 89 -16.53 -9.97 2.66
N ASN A 90 -17.17 -9.02 1.97
CA ASN A 90 -18.53 -9.18 1.48
C ASN A 90 -18.49 -9.46 -0.02
N CYS A 91 -19.24 -10.47 -0.47
CA CYS A 91 -19.48 -10.73 -1.89
C CYS A 91 -20.62 -9.83 -2.35
N ILE A 92 -20.32 -8.90 -3.26
CA ILE A 92 -21.33 -7.98 -3.82
C ILE A 92 -22.00 -8.62 -5.02
N LYS A 93 -21.19 -9.21 -5.91
CA LYS A 93 -21.59 -9.97 -7.10
C LYS A 93 -20.53 -11.02 -7.39
N LYS A 94 -20.83 -11.96 -8.30
CA LYS A 94 -19.86 -12.94 -8.78
C LYS A 94 -18.55 -12.25 -9.19
N GLY A 95 -17.43 -12.65 -8.60
CA GLY A 95 -16.10 -12.07 -8.85
C GLY A 95 -15.91 -10.62 -8.39
N ARG A 96 -16.77 -10.08 -7.52
CA ARG A 96 -16.68 -8.72 -6.99
C ARG A 96 -16.91 -8.69 -5.49
N TRP A 97 -15.91 -8.21 -4.78
CA TRP A 97 -15.91 -8.16 -3.33
C TRP A 97 -15.78 -6.72 -2.83
N SER A 98 -16.25 -6.47 -1.62
CA SER A 98 -15.79 -5.35 -0.82
C SER A 98 -15.18 -5.87 0.47
N VAL A 99 -14.22 -5.12 1.00
CA VAL A 99 -13.67 -5.42 2.33
C VAL A 99 -13.95 -4.25 3.27
N THR A 100 -14.45 -4.57 4.45
CA THR A 100 -14.46 -3.64 5.58
C THR A 100 -13.34 -4.01 6.53
N ILE A 101 -12.52 -3.03 6.91
CA ILE A 101 -11.38 -3.22 7.82
C ILE A 101 -11.53 -2.28 9.01
N ASP A 102 -11.49 -2.88 10.20
CA ASP A 102 -11.46 -2.16 11.48
C ASP A 102 -10.01 -1.84 11.88
N PHE A 103 -9.66 -0.56 11.84
CA PHE A 103 -8.37 -0.07 12.30
C PHE A 103 -8.50 0.33 13.76
N GLU A 104 -8.04 -0.52 14.67
CA GLU A 104 -8.02 -0.20 16.11
C GLU A 104 -6.97 0.88 16.46
N ASN A 105 -5.90 0.98 15.65
CA ASN A 105 -4.80 1.92 15.86
C ASN A 105 -4.47 2.73 14.60
N TRP A 106 -5.39 3.58 14.15
CA TRP A 106 -5.17 4.48 13.02
C TRP A 106 -4.34 5.70 13.43
N LYS A 107 -3.09 5.76 12.98
CA LYS A 107 -2.12 6.78 13.42
C LYS A 107 -2.20 8.05 12.58
N GLY A 108 -2.47 9.15 13.27
CA GLY A 108 -2.42 10.54 12.80
C GLY A 108 -1.06 11.19 12.99
N PHE A 109 -1.01 12.47 13.37
CA PHE A 109 0.23 13.18 13.71
C PHE A 109 0.53 13.05 15.22
N SER A 110 1.63 12.36 15.56
CA SER A 110 2.32 12.47 16.87
C SER A 110 1.54 11.95 18.10
N GLY A 111 1.27 10.65 18.16
CA GLY A 111 0.79 9.99 19.38
C GLY A 111 1.11 8.49 19.40
N ILE A 112 1.25 7.92 20.60
CA ILE A 112 1.36 6.45 20.80
C ILE A 112 0.01 5.80 20.48
N VAL A 113 -1.08 6.50 20.80
CA VAL A 113 -2.47 6.09 20.61
C VAL A 113 -2.98 6.59 19.26
N GLY A 114 -3.48 5.68 18.42
CA GLY A 114 -4.21 5.99 17.20
C GLY A 114 -5.72 6.01 17.43
N ARG A 115 -6.46 6.55 16.46
CA ARG A 115 -7.92 6.57 16.47
C ARG A 115 -8.45 5.20 16.04
N ARG A 116 -9.58 4.75 16.58
CA ARG A 116 -10.31 3.60 16.02
C ARG A 116 -11.17 4.08 14.84
N SER A 117 -11.09 3.41 13.70
CA SER A 117 -11.94 3.73 12.55
C SER A 117 -12.16 2.53 11.67
N THR A 118 -13.36 2.45 11.10
CA THR A 118 -13.75 1.40 10.16
C THR A 118 -13.82 1.99 8.77
N PHE A 119 -13.22 1.30 7.79
CA PHE A 119 -13.26 1.72 6.40
C PHE A 119 -13.70 0.58 5.51
N THR A 120 -14.58 0.88 4.56
CA THR A 120 -15.00 -0.05 3.52
C THR A 120 -14.34 0.31 2.20
N PHE A 121 -13.69 -0.66 1.58
CA PHE A 121 -13.10 -0.57 0.25
C PHE A 121 -14.00 -1.35 -0.72
N GLY A 122 -14.67 -0.62 -1.59
CA GLY A 122 -15.48 -1.18 -2.66
C GLY A 122 -14.62 -1.75 -3.81
N PRO A 123 -15.23 -2.53 -4.71
CA PRO A 123 -14.55 -3.05 -5.88
C PRO A 123 -14.25 -1.92 -6.86
N VAL A 124 -13.16 -2.04 -7.61
CA VAL A 124 -12.87 -1.11 -8.70
C VAL A 124 -13.83 -1.34 -9.88
N VAL A 125 -14.26 -0.27 -10.52
CA VAL A 125 -15.25 -0.36 -11.62
C VAL A 125 -14.59 -0.61 -12.98
N LYS A 126 -13.37 -0.10 -13.19
CA LYS A 126 -12.65 -0.16 -14.46
C LYS A 126 -11.63 -1.30 -14.43
N ALA A 127 -11.61 -2.13 -15.47
CA ALA A 127 -10.74 -3.33 -15.52
C ALA A 127 -9.25 -3.01 -15.35
N HIS A 128 -8.76 -1.89 -15.92
CA HIS A 128 -7.36 -1.47 -15.77
C HIS A 128 -6.99 -1.05 -14.34
N ASN A 129 -7.96 -0.93 -13.43
CA ASN A 129 -7.74 -0.67 -12.01
C ASN A 129 -7.72 -1.94 -11.16
N VAL A 130 -7.93 -3.13 -11.73
CA VAL A 130 -8.03 -4.39 -10.97
C VAL A 130 -6.81 -4.65 -10.08
N ILE A 131 -5.63 -4.22 -10.51
CA ILE A 131 -4.37 -4.31 -9.73
C ILE A 131 -4.35 -3.42 -8.49
N PHE A 132 -5.34 -2.55 -8.31
CA PHE A 132 -5.53 -1.69 -7.13
C PHE A 132 -6.73 -2.13 -6.28
N ASP A 133 -7.47 -3.16 -6.68
CA ASP A 133 -8.64 -3.61 -5.95
C ASP A 133 -8.24 -4.26 -4.62
N VAL A 134 -8.44 -3.52 -3.52
CA VAL A 134 -8.07 -3.96 -2.16
C VAL A 134 -8.77 -5.26 -1.80
N ALA A 135 -10.05 -5.40 -2.16
CA ALA A 135 -10.85 -6.56 -1.77
C ALA A 135 -10.38 -7.80 -2.53
N LEU A 136 -10.14 -7.70 -3.84
CA LEU A 136 -9.56 -8.80 -4.63
C LEU A 136 -8.18 -9.20 -4.10
N LEU A 137 -7.25 -8.25 -3.97
CA LEU A 137 -5.86 -8.53 -3.55
C LEU A 137 -5.80 -9.13 -2.15
N LEU A 138 -6.61 -8.62 -1.22
CA LEU A 138 -6.71 -9.20 0.12
C LEU A 138 -7.27 -10.61 0.07
N THR A 139 -8.30 -10.86 -0.73
CA THR A 139 -8.91 -12.19 -0.79
C THR A 139 -7.97 -13.19 -1.44
N LEU A 140 -7.19 -12.79 -2.44
CA LEU A 140 -6.10 -13.59 -3.01
C LEU A 140 -4.99 -13.86 -1.99
N ASP A 141 -4.60 -12.86 -1.19
CA ASP A 141 -3.65 -13.05 -0.09
C ASP A 141 -4.18 -14.08 0.92
N LEU A 142 -5.44 -13.98 1.35
CA LEU A 142 -6.02 -14.94 2.29
C LEU A 142 -6.22 -16.33 1.70
N LEU A 143 -6.53 -16.42 0.39
CA LEU A 143 -6.61 -17.70 -0.33
C LEU A 143 -5.23 -18.39 -0.35
N GLY A 144 -4.17 -17.66 -0.71
CA GLY A 144 -2.81 -18.20 -0.72
C GLY A 144 -2.28 -18.60 0.66
N ARG A 145 -2.86 -18.05 1.75
CA ARG A 145 -2.59 -18.47 3.14
C ARG A 145 -3.45 -19.66 3.58
N GLY A 146 -4.39 -20.13 2.77
CA GLY A 146 -5.37 -21.14 3.17
C GLY A 146 -6.31 -20.67 4.29
N ALA A 147 -6.49 -19.35 4.45
CA ALA A 147 -7.20 -18.74 5.56
C ALA A 147 -8.72 -18.62 5.34
N LEU A 148 -9.21 -18.90 4.13
CA LEU A 148 -10.64 -18.83 3.79
C LEU A 148 -11.36 -20.13 4.16
N ALA A 149 -12.52 -20.03 4.81
CA ALA A 149 -13.28 -21.19 5.24
C ALA A 149 -14.11 -21.78 4.08
N GLY A 150 -13.83 -23.03 3.72
CA GLY A 150 -14.54 -23.74 2.65
C GLY A 150 -14.23 -23.25 1.24
N ILE A 151 -13.12 -22.54 1.05
CA ILE A 151 -12.62 -22.06 -0.25
C ILE A 151 -11.11 -22.34 -0.30
N GLU A 152 -10.69 -23.22 -1.19
CA GLU A 152 -9.31 -23.66 -1.37
C GLU A 152 -8.71 -23.20 -2.69
N THR A 153 -9.55 -22.94 -3.70
CA THR A 153 -9.11 -22.53 -5.04
C THR A 153 -9.66 -21.17 -5.45
N PHE A 154 -9.05 -20.58 -6.47
CA PHE A 154 -9.53 -19.32 -7.05
C PHE A 154 -10.89 -19.50 -7.74
N ASP A 155 -11.12 -20.65 -8.38
CA ASP A 155 -12.40 -20.93 -9.04
C ASP A 155 -13.55 -21.03 -8.03
N GLU A 156 -13.33 -21.73 -6.91
CA GLU A 156 -14.28 -21.76 -5.79
C GLU A 156 -14.56 -20.37 -5.23
N LEU A 157 -13.54 -19.51 -5.15
CA LEU A 157 -13.68 -18.14 -4.70
C LEU A 157 -14.57 -17.33 -5.65
N VAL A 158 -14.35 -17.45 -6.97
CA VAL A 158 -15.13 -16.77 -8.00
C VAL A 158 -16.57 -17.28 -8.05
N ASP A 159 -16.77 -18.58 -7.85
CA ASP A 159 -18.08 -19.23 -7.85
C ASP A 159 -18.82 -19.19 -6.49
N PHE A 160 -18.21 -18.57 -5.47
CA PHE A 160 -18.80 -18.43 -4.15
C PHE A 160 -20.13 -17.66 -4.19
N LYS A 161 -21.20 -18.31 -3.72
CA LYS A 161 -22.59 -17.77 -3.73
C LYS A 161 -23.01 -17.10 -2.42
N GLY A 162 -22.20 -17.20 -1.37
CA GLY A 162 -22.53 -16.59 -0.08
C GLY A 162 -22.33 -15.07 -0.08
N ALA A 163 -23.00 -14.38 0.84
CA ALA A 163 -22.86 -12.92 0.99
C ALA A 163 -21.55 -12.50 1.67
N ILE A 164 -20.95 -13.38 2.48
CA ILE A 164 -19.75 -13.09 3.28
C ILE A 164 -18.77 -14.26 3.09
N VAL A 165 -17.55 -13.95 2.65
CA VAL A 165 -16.45 -14.91 2.63
C VAL A 165 -15.89 -14.99 4.05
N LYS A 166 -16.02 -16.16 4.69
CA LYS A 166 -15.58 -16.36 6.07
C LYS A 166 -14.08 -16.66 6.14
N ILE A 167 -13.42 -16.11 7.14
CA ILE A 167 -12.05 -16.46 7.51
C ILE A 167 -12.13 -17.63 8.51
N LYS A 168 -11.23 -18.60 8.42
CA LYS A 168 -11.14 -19.74 9.36
C LYS A 168 -10.89 -19.23 10.78
N GLU A 169 -11.47 -19.91 11.76
CA GLU A 169 -11.44 -19.43 13.15
C GLU A 169 -10.03 -19.39 13.75
N ASP A 170 -9.21 -20.37 13.39
CA ASP A 170 -7.80 -20.44 13.81
C ASP A 170 -6.95 -19.30 13.24
N PHE A 171 -7.40 -18.66 12.16
CA PHE A 171 -6.70 -17.55 11.49
C PHE A 171 -7.12 -16.18 12.01
N LEU A 172 -8.24 -16.04 12.73
CA LEU A 172 -8.78 -14.74 13.14
C LEU A 172 -7.80 -13.88 13.93
N ASN A 173 -6.95 -14.51 14.74
CA ASN A 173 -5.95 -13.81 15.55
C ASN A 173 -4.64 -13.54 14.82
N TYR A 174 -4.48 -13.97 13.57
CA TYR A 174 -3.26 -13.75 12.81
C TYR A 174 -3.17 -12.28 12.37
N PRO A 175 -1.96 -11.72 12.28
CA PRO A 175 -1.75 -10.42 11.68
C PRO A 175 -2.17 -10.41 10.21
N LEU A 176 -2.78 -9.32 9.76
CA LEU A 176 -3.06 -9.11 8.34
C LEU A 176 -1.75 -9.03 7.54
N PHE A 177 -0.80 -8.22 8.01
CA PHE A 177 0.53 -8.12 7.44
C PHE A 177 1.50 -8.97 8.25
N LEU A 178 1.94 -10.08 7.67
CA LEU A 178 2.90 -11.00 8.26
C LEU A 178 4.33 -10.51 8.07
N LYS A 179 5.21 -10.98 8.95
CA LYS A 179 6.66 -10.83 8.85
C LYS A 179 7.15 -11.64 7.66
N ARG A 180 8.08 -11.07 6.91
CA ARG A 180 8.75 -11.75 5.80
C ARG A 180 9.90 -12.61 6.32
N GLY A 181 10.06 -13.79 5.72
CA GLY A 181 11.24 -14.62 5.88
C GLY A 181 12.46 -14.06 5.14
N PRO A 182 13.59 -14.78 5.15
CA PRO A 182 14.79 -14.42 4.42
C PRO A 182 14.50 -14.08 2.95
N CYS A 183 15.14 -13.02 2.45
CA CYS A 183 14.98 -12.52 1.08
C CYS A 183 13.53 -12.17 0.67
N GLY A 184 12.58 -12.09 1.60
CA GLY A 184 11.19 -11.81 1.27
C GLY A 184 10.46 -12.95 0.57
N MET A 185 11.02 -14.17 0.58
CA MET A 185 10.54 -15.33 -0.19
C MET A 185 9.32 -16.00 0.43
N THR A 186 9.18 -15.90 1.75
CA THR A 186 8.11 -16.53 2.52
C THR A 186 7.50 -15.52 3.49
N LEU A 187 6.30 -15.83 3.96
CA LEU A 187 5.68 -15.15 5.11
C LEU A 187 5.77 -16.08 6.32
N LEU A 188 6.15 -15.52 7.47
CA LEU A 188 6.19 -16.25 8.72
C LEU A 188 4.81 -16.18 9.37
N GLU A 189 4.19 -17.35 9.51
CA GLU A 189 2.86 -17.50 10.11
C GLU A 189 2.82 -16.96 11.55
N GLY A 190 1.70 -16.33 11.93
CA GLY A 190 1.47 -15.76 13.26
C GLY A 190 2.32 -14.54 13.62
N GLU A 191 3.39 -14.24 12.89
CA GLU A 191 4.34 -13.18 13.20
C GLU A 191 3.96 -11.86 12.51
N PRO A 192 3.68 -10.77 13.23
CA PRO A 192 3.31 -9.50 12.60
C PRO A 192 4.51 -8.86 11.91
N SER A 193 4.26 -8.18 10.80
CA SER A 193 5.28 -7.39 10.10
C SER A 193 5.89 -6.37 11.05
N GLY A 194 7.23 -6.34 11.07
CA GLY A 194 8.01 -5.47 11.93
C GLY A 194 8.00 -4.02 11.46
N PRO A 195 8.56 -3.11 12.28
CA PRO A 195 8.70 -1.70 11.92
C PRO A 195 9.45 -1.54 10.60
N HIS A 196 9.00 -0.62 9.75
CA HIS A 196 9.59 -0.27 8.45
C HIS A 196 9.65 -1.38 7.39
N THR A 197 9.28 -2.62 7.69
CA THR A 197 9.44 -3.76 6.77
C THR A 197 8.61 -3.64 5.50
N ILE A 198 7.34 -3.23 5.60
CA ILE A 198 6.49 -3.02 4.41
C ILE A 198 7.03 -1.85 3.57
N SER A 199 7.50 -0.76 4.21
CA SER A 199 8.15 0.36 3.52
C SER A 199 9.43 -0.03 2.79
N ALA A 200 10.32 -0.80 3.42
CA ALA A 200 11.55 -1.26 2.79
C ALA A 200 11.26 -2.19 1.60
N ASN A 201 10.21 -3.01 1.69
CA ASN A 201 9.84 -3.91 0.60
C ASN A 201 9.34 -3.14 -0.63
N ILE A 202 8.45 -2.15 -0.45
CA ILE A 202 7.97 -1.35 -1.57
C ILE A 202 9.09 -0.46 -2.15
N GLU A 203 10.06 -0.03 -1.34
CA GLU A 203 11.26 0.68 -1.80
C GLU A 203 12.14 -0.21 -2.69
N CYS A 204 12.32 -1.48 -2.30
CA CYS A 204 13.05 -2.47 -3.11
C CYS A 204 12.40 -2.63 -4.49
N TRP A 205 11.10 -2.91 -4.53
CA TRP A 205 10.37 -3.05 -5.80
C TRP A 205 10.30 -1.74 -6.59
N GLY A 206 10.20 -0.60 -5.91
CA GLY A 206 10.31 0.71 -6.54
C GLY A 206 11.64 0.88 -7.25
N THR A 207 12.75 0.51 -6.60
CA THR A 207 14.09 0.57 -7.16
C THR A 207 14.22 -0.35 -8.38
N SER A 208 13.71 -1.58 -8.30
CA SER A 208 13.68 -2.51 -9.43
C SER A 208 12.89 -1.96 -10.62
N ALA A 209 11.76 -1.28 -10.35
CA ALA A 209 10.96 -0.60 -11.36
C ALA A 209 11.57 0.74 -11.86
N GLY A 210 12.78 1.10 -11.44
CA GLY A 210 13.46 2.35 -11.82
C GLY A 210 12.90 3.60 -11.11
N ILE A 211 12.15 3.44 -10.02
CA ILE A 211 11.53 4.51 -9.23
C ILE A 211 12.22 4.64 -7.87
N SER A 212 13.06 5.67 -7.75
CA SER A 212 13.74 6.01 -6.50
C SER A 212 12.81 6.64 -5.46
N GLY A 213 13.10 6.45 -4.17
CA GLY A 213 12.39 7.14 -3.08
C GLY A 213 10.98 6.61 -2.80
N MET A 214 10.64 5.45 -3.38
CA MET A 214 9.39 4.76 -3.16
C MET A 214 9.23 4.39 -1.68
N SER A 215 8.13 4.80 -1.07
CA SER A 215 7.80 4.46 0.31
C SER A 215 6.32 4.68 0.58
N PHE A 216 5.78 4.08 1.64
CA PHE A 216 4.42 4.38 2.10
C PHE A 216 4.20 5.85 2.45
N HIS A 217 5.25 6.56 2.90
CA HIS A 217 5.15 7.99 3.13
C HIS A 217 5.03 8.78 1.83
N ALA A 218 5.73 8.35 0.77
CA ALA A 218 5.67 8.96 -0.55
C ALA A 218 4.31 8.73 -1.22
N ILE A 219 3.76 7.50 -1.13
CA ILE A 219 2.40 7.16 -1.60
C ILE A 219 1.34 7.97 -0.82
N ARG A 220 1.47 8.04 0.51
CA ARG A 220 0.60 8.85 1.37
C ARG A 220 0.60 10.33 0.96
N ARG A 221 1.75 10.89 0.57
CA ARG A 221 1.85 12.28 0.11
C ARG A 221 1.17 12.51 -1.24
N GLY A 222 1.38 11.62 -2.21
CA GLY A 222 0.67 11.68 -3.49
C GLY A 222 -0.84 11.58 -3.30
N THR A 223 -1.29 10.71 -2.41
CA THR A 223 -2.70 10.60 -2.02
C THR A 223 -3.25 11.88 -1.39
N ALA A 224 -2.48 12.47 -0.47
CA ALA A 224 -2.85 13.73 0.17
C ALA A 224 -3.02 14.85 -0.84
N GLU A 225 -2.11 14.94 -1.81
CA GLU A 225 -2.17 15.92 -2.89
C GLU A 225 -3.47 15.75 -3.71
N GLU A 226 -3.77 14.52 -4.15
CA GLU A 226 -5.03 14.22 -4.86
C GLU A 226 -6.28 14.57 -4.06
N PHE A 227 -6.29 14.31 -2.75
CA PHE A 227 -7.40 14.71 -1.89
C PHE A 227 -7.50 16.22 -1.72
N VAL A 228 -6.39 16.95 -1.58
CA VAL A 228 -6.43 18.42 -1.53
C VAL A 228 -7.04 18.97 -2.81
N TRP A 229 -6.65 18.46 -3.98
CA TRP A 229 -7.21 18.87 -5.26
C TRP A 229 -8.70 18.55 -5.41
N SER A 230 -9.15 17.41 -4.85
CA SER A 230 -10.51 16.90 -5.07
C SER A 230 -11.52 17.36 -4.01
N LEU A 231 -11.08 17.53 -2.76
CA LEU A 231 -11.94 17.73 -1.58
C LEU A 231 -11.61 19.00 -0.79
N GLY A 232 -10.49 19.66 -1.09
CA GLY A 232 -9.99 20.78 -0.30
C GLY A 232 -9.18 20.36 0.92
N LYS A 233 -8.41 21.31 1.47
CA LYS A 233 -7.41 21.08 2.53
C LYS A 233 -7.99 20.50 3.82
N GLU A 234 -9.12 21.03 4.28
CA GLU A 234 -9.70 20.65 5.59
C GLU A 234 -10.16 19.20 5.61
N LYS A 235 -10.93 18.78 4.59
CA LYS A 235 -11.36 17.40 4.42
C LYS A 235 -10.16 16.46 4.30
N THR A 236 -9.13 16.85 3.55
CA THR A 236 -7.89 16.05 3.45
C THR A 236 -7.23 15.84 4.81
N LEU A 237 -7.11 16.88 5.63
CA LEU A 237 -6.54 16.76 6.98
C LEU A 237 -7.35 15.77 7.83
N CYS A 238 -8.68 15.83 7.76
CA CYS A 238 -9.56 14.86 8.44
C CYS A 238 -9.33 13.42 7.91
N LEU A 239 -9.32 13.22 6.58
CA LEU A 239 -9.04 11.92 5.95
C LEU A 239 -7.65 11.37 6.25
N MET A 240 -6.70 12.23 6.62
CA MET A 240 -5.33 11.87 6.97
C MET A 240 -5.15 11.64 8.47
N ASN A 241 -6.21 11.75 9.27
CA ASN A 241 -6.19 11.77 10.74
C ASN A 241 -5.25 12.87 11.28
N HIS A 242 -5.34 14.07 10.69
CA HIS A 242 -4.56 15.26 11.05
C HIS A 242 -5.43 16.38 11.66
N SER A 243 -6.75 16.17 11.85
CA SER A 243 -7.70 17.20 12.30
C SER A 243 -7.68 17.51 13.82
N ASP A 244 -6.62 17.18 14.54
CA ASP A 244 -6.46 17.50 15.97
C ASP A 244 -5.99 18.95 16.22
N ARG A 245 -6.68 19.96 15.68
CA ARG A 245 -6.50 21.32 16.20
C ARG A 245 -7.72 22.04 16.73
N LEU A 246 -8.96 21.79 16.27
CA LEU A 246 -10.11 22.58 16.78
C LEU A 246 -11.51 21.90 16.74
N GLY A 247 -11.67 20.65 16.28
CA GLY A 247 -13.00 20.18 15.82
C GLY A 247 -13.48 18.80 16.29
N VAL A 248 -12.95 18.26 17.40
CA VAL A 248 -13.20 16.88 17.86
C VAL A 248 -14.70 16.54 17.89
N THR A 249 -15.56 17.45 18.34
CA THR A 249 -17.01 17.19 18.48
C THR A 249 -17.79 17.22 17.16
N LEU A 250 -17.38 18.01 16.17
CA LEU A 250 -18.12 18.11 14.90
C LEU A 250 -17.82 16.90 13.98
N ASP A 251 -16.54 16.52 13.89
CA ASP A 251 -16.07 15.37 13.12
C ASP A 251 -16.48 14.02 13.72
N GLU A 252 -16.70 13.95 15.05
CA GLU A 252 -17.13 12.72 15.74
C GLU A 252 -18.63 12.46 15.66
N HIS A 253 -19.46 13.51 15.62
CA HIS A 253 -20.91 13.36 15.72
C HIS A 253 -21.69 13.66 14.43
N TYR A 254 -21.14 14.43 13.48
CA TYR A 254 -21.93 14.94 12.34
C TYR A 254 -21.42 14.54 10.95
N SER A 255 -20.16 14.11 10.80
CA SER A 255 -19.61 13.63 9.53
C SER A 255 -18.91 12.28 9.67
N THR A 256 -19.63 11.18 9.48
CA THR A 256 -19.03 9.85 9.52
C THR A 256 -18.14 9.63 8.29
N LEU A 257 -16.83 9.86 8.44
CA LEU A 257 -15.79 9.46 7.47
C LEU A 257 -15.84 7.97 7.08
N GLN A 258 -16.62 7.17 7.83
CA GLN A 258 -16.83 5.74 7.66
C GLN A 258 -17.58 5.40 6.37
N THR A 259 -18.42 6.30 5.83
CA THR A 259 -19.26 6.02 4.66
C THR A 259 -18.77 6.65 3.37
N LEU A 260 -17.57 7.23 3.35
CA LEU A 260 -17.04 7.85 2.14
C LEU A 260 -16.70 6.77 1.09
N PRO A 261 -17.15 6.91 -0.16
CA PRO A 261 -16.78 6.04 -1.28
C PRO A 261 -15.35 6.37 -1.75
N LEU A 262 -14.36 5.90 -0.99
CA LEU A 262 -12.95 6.34 -1.11
C LEU A 262 -12.32 5.98 -2.45
N VAL A 263 -12.71 4.83 -3.01
CA VAL A 263 -12.22 4.36 -4.31
C VAL A 263 -12.74 5.30 -5.40
N GLU A 264 -14.03 5.63 -5.35
CA GLU A 264 -14.69 6.53 -6.30
C GLU A 264 -14.17 7.98 -6.17
N ILE A 265 -13.95 8.46 -4.94
CA ILE A 265 -13.34 9.78 -4.70
C ILE A 265 -11.97 9.87 -5.34
N TYR A 266 -11.10 8.88 -5.12
CA TYR A 266 -9.74 8.89 -5.66
C TYR A 266 -9.74 8.82 -7.19
N HIS A 267 -10.65 8.04 -7.77
CA HIS A 267 -10.82 7.96 -9.22
C HIS A 267 -11.57 9.15 -9.83
N ARG A 268 -11.97 10.13 -9.01
CA ARG A 268 -12.77 11.31 -9.40
C ARG A 268 -14.10 10.94 -10.05
N ASP A 269 -14.62 9.76 -9.72
CA ASP A 269 -15.95 9.31 -10.15
C ASP A 269 -17.04 10.04 -9.32
N ILE A 270 -16.66 10.69 -8.21
CA ILE A 270 -17.50 11.63 -7.43
C ILE A 270 -16.73 12.94 -7.28
N THR A 271 -17.35 14.06 -7.68
CA THR A 271 -16.78 15.41 -7.51
C THR A 271 -17.51 16.14 -6.38
N GLY A 272 -16.76 16.71 -5.43
CA GLY A 272 -17.32 17.71 -4.52
C GLY A 272 -17.58 19.02 -5.27
N SER A 273 -18.54 19.83 -4.81
CA SER A 273 -18.71 21.18 -5.34
C SER A 273 -17.38 21.92 -5.20
N ARG A 274 -16.75 22.26 -6.33
CA ARG A 274 -15.51 23.04 -6.36
C ARG A 274 -15.73 24.28 -5.51
N ASP A 275 -14.87 24.51 -4.52
CA ASP A 275 -14.82 25.79 -3.83
C ASP A 275 -14.43 26.85 -4.88
N PRO A 276 -15.32 27.80 -5.21
CA PRO A 276 -15.05 28.81 -6.24
C PRO A 276 -13.88 29.74 -5.86
N ASN A 277 -13.42 29.70 -4.61
CA ASN A 277 -12.29 30.51 -4.13
C ASN A 277 -10.92 29.85 -4.30
N ILE A 278 -10.83 28.60 -4.79
CA ILE A 278 -9.56 28.06 -5.27
C ILE A 278 -9.34 28.63 -6.67
N SER A 279 -8.78 29.84 -6.72
CA SER A 279 -8.40 30.49 -7.96
C SER A 279 -7.58 29.51 -8.80
N THR A 280 -7.95 29.36 -10.06
CA THR A 280 -7.15 28.72 -11.11
C THR A 280 -5.88 29.55 -11.33
N ASN A 281 -4.96 29.55 -10.37
CA ASN A 281 -3.59 29.97 -10.61
C ASN A 281 -2.94 28.87 -11.44
N THR A 282 -3.05 29.05 -12.76
CA THR A 282 -2.08 28.64 -13.78
C THR A 282 -1.20 27.47 -13.36
N VAL A 283 -1.63 26.26 -13.70
CA VAL A 283 -0.69 25.16 -13.92
C VAL A 283 0.17 25.59 -15.11
N PRO A 284 1.48 25.82 -14.96
CA PRO A 284 2.33 25.98 -16.14
C PRO A 284 2.24 24.68 -16.94
N PRO A 285 2.10 24.75 -18.27
CA PRO A 285 2.10 23.55 -19.10
C PRO A 285 3.34 22.73 -18.75
N ARG A 286 3.15 21.43 -18.45
CA ARG A 286 4.26 20.49 -18.34
C ARG A 286 4.91 20.44 -19.73
N ASP A 287 6.03 21.13 -19.88
CA ASP A 287 6.88 20.99 -21.06
C ASP A 287 7.14 19.50 -21.29
N ARG A 288 6.79 19.05 -22.50
CA ARG A 288 7.14 17.70 -22.94
C ARG A 288 8.66 17.68 -23.06
N GLY A 289 9.33 17.13 -22.05
CA GLY A 289 10.75 16.81 -22.12
C GLY A 289 11.04 15.96 -23.37
N PRO A 290 12.25 16.06 -23.92
CA PRO A 290 12.59 15.46 -25.21
C PRO A 290 12.42 13.95 -25.18
N THR A 291 11.87 13.43 -26.27
CA THR A 291 11.71 12.01 -26.57
C THR A 291 13.06 11.29 -26.43
N PHE A 292 13.20 10.44 -25.42
CA PHE A 292 14.42 9.66 -25.21
C PHE A 292 14.42 8.42 -26.10
N ILE A 293 15.44 8.32 -26.96
CA ILE A 293 15.78 7.15 -27.75
C ILE A 293 16.61 6.21 -26.86
N PRO A 294 16.26 4.93 -26.69
CA PRO A 294 17.05 4.04 -25.84
C PRO A 294 18.40 3.74 -26.51
N SER A 295 19.51 4.20 -25.92
CA SER A 295 20.84 3.71 -26.26
C SER A 295 21.11 2.40 -25.53
N ARG A 296 21.60 1.41 -26.28
CA ARG A 296 22.08 0.13 -25.76
C ARG A 296 23.39 0.35 -25.01
N TYR A 297 23.39 0.08 -23.72
CA TYR A 297 24.56 -0.33 -22.95
C TYR A 297 24.06 -1.49 -22.08
N GLY A 298 24.67 -2.66 -22.07
CA GLY A 298 26.10 -2.95 -22.01
C GLY A 298 26.27 -3.72 -20.71
N SER A 299 26.44 -5.04 -20.84
CA SER A 299 26.57 -5.99 -19.73
C SER A 299 27.71 -5.56 -18.80
N CYS A 300 27.39 -5.24 -17.55
CA CYS A 300 28.37 -5.18 -16.48
C CYS A 300 28.78 -6.61 -16.10
N GLU A 301 29.90 -7.06 -16.67
CA GLU A 301 30.73 -8.08 -16.05
C GLU A 301 31.29 -7.51 -14.74
N LEU A 302 30.93 -8.12 -13.61
CA LEU A 302 31.64 -7.92 -12.36
C LEU A 302 32.73 -8.99 -12.28
N GLY A 303 33.97 -8.52 -12.30
CA GLY A 303 35.18 -9.32 -12.14
C GLY A 303 35.21 -10.08 -10.82
N GLY A 304 35.90 -11.23 -10.88
CA GLY A 304 35.97 -12.23 -9.85
C GLY A 304 36.82 -11.87 -8.63
N GLY A 305 36.66 -12.69 -7.60
CA GLY A 305 37.51 -12.70 -6.42
C GLY A 305 36.86 -13.41 -5.25
N GLY A 306 37.27 -14.67 -4.99
CA GLY A 306 37.08 -15.33 -3.70
C GLY A 306 36.28 -16.62 -3.76
N GLY A 307 36.98 -17.74 -3.97
CA GLY A 307 36.42 -19.08 -3.83
C GLY A 307 36.01 -19.36 -2.38
N GLY A 308 34.82 -19.94 -2.26
CA GLY A 308 34.32 -20.57 -1.05
C GLY A 308 33.25 -21.58 -1.48
N ASP A 309 33.54 -22.86 -1.30
CA ASP A 309 32.67 -23.98 -1.65
C ASP A 309 31.29 -23.82 -0.98
N PHE A 310 30.27 -23.51 -1.78
CA PHE A 310 28.88 -23.63 -1.37
C PHE A 310 28.33 -24.94 -1.91
N ALA A 311 28.08 -25.86 -0.98
CA ALA A 311 27.39 -27.11 -1.22
C ALA A 311 25.99 -26.89 -1.82
N GLU A 312 25.67 -27.65 -2.86
CA GLU A 312 24.34 -27.71 -3.49
C GLU A 312 23.24 -28.04 -2.45
N PRO A 313 22.12 -27.30 -2.43
CA PRO A 313 20.95 -27.73 -1.68
C PRO A 313 20.25 -28.87 -2.46
N ARG A 314 20.20 -30.04 -1.82
CA ARG A 314 19.40 -31.19 -2.25
C ARG A 314 17.97 -30.78 -2.54
N ARG A 315 17.50 -31.07 -3.75
CA ARG A 315 16.08 -31.05 -4.11
C ARG A 315 15.34 -32.07 -3.25
N LEU A 316 14.48 -31.62 -2.35
CA LEU A 316 13.44 -32.46 -1.78
C LEU A 316 12.27 -32.46 -2.77
N ARG A 317 11.90 -33.67 -3.19
CA ARG A 317 10.66 -33.97 -3.92
C ARG A 317 9.47 -33.87 -2.97
#